data_AF-A0A512H9J6-F1
#
_entry.id   AF-A0A512H9J6-F1
#
_cell.length_a   1.000
_cell.length_b   1.000
_cell.length_c   1.000
_cell.angle_alpha   90.00
_cell.angle_beta   90.00
_cell.angle_gamma   90.00
#
_symmetry.space_group_name_H-M   'P 1'
#
loop_
_entity.id
_entity.type
_entity.pdbx_description
1 polymer ?
#
loop_
_entity_poly.entity_id
_entity_poly.type
_entity_poly.pdbx_seq_one_letter_code
_entity_poly.pdbx_strand_id
1 'polypeptide(L)'
;MVAPVPSPSPSSPASPLSPPPAGPALAPLRGAAGIYHINRVAVRDVWGWLDRAWADICAAWFPSLIYGLLFVALGFAVTGGLLLLDLAWLVLPMAGAFLLVGPVLGIGLCEISRVVEEGGTPTLRGALTAFQRNGFAIMTTGVLFMLLMLAWVRVAALLFALMFPYIGGGWNDLIVQTLTTWDGAVFLLVGTAIGAGFALLAFVLGVVSLPLLLDRREEALRAAVVSFRAVQANPGPMAAWAGLIAVFIGAGLISAFIGLIPSLLLVGHATWHAYRALVTVEDPPEATAVDPVPPA
;
A
#
# COMPACT_ATOMS: atom_id res chain seq x y z
N MET A 1 48.22 13.10 67.08
CA MET A 1 47.84 11.99 66.17
C MET A 1 46.47 12.32 65.59
N VAL A 2 46.44 12.84 64.36
CA VAL A 2 45.21 13.17 63.63
C VAL A 2 44.97 12.04 62.63
N ALA A 3 43.84 11.35 62.76
CA ALA A 3 43.45 10.27 61.85
C ALA A 3 42.82 10.85 60.56
N PRO A 4 43.04 10.25 59.38
CA PRO A 4 42.53 10.77 58.12
C PRO A 4 41.05 10.41 57.92
N VAL A 5 40.30 11.35 57.33
CA VAL A 5 38.90 11.21 56.93
C VAL A 5 38.79 10.29 55.70
N PRO A 6 37.89 9.29 55.66
CA PRO A 6 37.68 8.46 54.48
C PRO A 6 36.86 9.18 53.39
N SER A 7 37.32 9.09 52.14
CA SER A 7 36.66 9.64 50.95
C SER A 7 35.36 8.89 50.60
N PRO A 8 34.33 9.56 50.08
CA PRO A 8 33.10 8.89 49.62
C PRO A 8 33.34 8.11 48.32
N SER A 9 32.75 6.91 48.24
CA SER A 9 32.80 6.03 47.06
C SER A 9 32.02 6.62 45.87
N PRO A 10 32.46 6.43 44.62
CA PRO A 10 31.73 6.89 43.45
C PRO A 10 30.44 6.08 43.27
N SER A 11 29.31 6.79 43.14
CA SER A 11 28.00 6.24 42.81
C SER A 11 28.01 5.59 41.42
N SER A 12 27.60 4.32 41.32
CA SER A 12 27.38 3.61 40.06
C SER A 12 26.46 4.41 39.13
N PRO A 13 26.77 4.52 37.82
CA PRO A 13 25.86 5.15 36.88
C PRO A 13 24.58 4.32 36.73
N ALA A 14 23.44 5.00 36.75
CA ALA A 14 22.13 4.40 36.54
C ALA A 14 22.11 3.60 35.23
N SER A 15 21.71 2.33 35.30
CA SER A 15 21.51 1.49 34.12
C SER A 15 20.54 2.17 33.15
N PRO A 16 20.82 2.19 31.82
CA PRO A 16 19.88 2.73 30.86
C PRO A 16 18.56 1.95 30.94
N LEU A 17 17.45 2.68 31.03
CA LEU A 17 16.10 2.14 31.01
C LEU A 17 15.95 1.18 29.82
N SER A 18 15.67 -0.09 30.13
CA SER A 18 15.42 -1.11 29.11
C SER A 18 14.26 -0.64 28.22
N PRO A 19 14.34 -0.82 26.89
CA PRO A 19 13.22 -0.53 26.01
C PRO A 19 12.00 -1.37 26.43
N PRO A 20 10.77 -0.84 26.26
CA PRO A 20 9.56 -1.55 26.68
C PRO A 20 9.50 -2.94 26.03
N PRO A 21 9.00 -3.96 26.75
CA PRO A 21 8.99 -5.33 26.26
C PRO A 21 8.18 -5.40 24.97
N ALA A 22 8.83 -5.85 23.90
CA ALA A 22 8.14 -6.21 22.67
C ALA A 22 7.08 -7.25 23.02
N GLY A 23 5.81 -7.00 22.67
CA GLY A 23 4.78 -8.03 22.74
C GLY A 23 5.22 -9.30 22.00
N PRO A 24 4.58 -10.45 22.24
CA PRO A 24 5.03 -11.73 21.69
C PRO A 24 5.24 -11.64 20.18
N ALA A 25 6.39 -12.13 19.72
CA ALA A 25 6.70 -12.25 18.30
C ALA A 25 5.66 -13.19 17.67
N LEU A 26 5.10 -12.79 16.53
CA LEU A 26 4.17 -13.66 15.80
C LEU A 26 4.93 -14.88 15.30
N ALA A 27 4.31 -16.06 15.41
CA ALA A 27 4.89 -17.28 14.88
C ALA A 27 5.11 -17.15 13.36
N PRO A 28 6.26 -17.61 12.84
CA PRO A 28 6.58 -17.53 11.42
C PRO A 28 5.57 -18.28 10.57
N LEU A 29 5.31 -17.77 9.37
CA LEU A 29 4.41 -18.39 8.40
C LEU A 29 5.23 -19.22 7.40
N ARG A 30 4.92 -20.49 7.24
CA ARG A 30 5.48 -21.30 6.14
C ARG A 30 4.65 -21.12 4.89
N GLY A 31 5.29 -20.74 3.79
CA GLY A 31 4.72 -20.74 2.45
C GLY A 31 5.48 -21.62 1.47
N ALA A 32 5.03 -21.58 0.22
CA ALA A 32 5.63 -22.36 -0.85
C ALA A 32 7.05 -21.86 -1.18
N ALA A 33 7.29 -20.56 -1.02
CA ALA A 33 8.55 -19.90 -1.36
C ALA A 33 9.47 -19.61 -0.16
N GLY A 34 9.13 -20.07 1.05
CA GLY A 34 9.98 -19.93 2.23
C GLY A 34 9.22 -19.72 3.54
N ILE A 35 9.95 -19.34 4.57
CA ILE A 35 9.44 -19.00 5.90
C ILE A 35 9.39 -17.47 6.02
N TYR A 36 8.20 -16.92 6.28
CA TYR A 36 7.96 -15.50 6.41
C TYR A 36 7.99 -15.08 7.88
N HIS A 37 8.90 -14.16 8.19
CA HIS A 37 9.00 -13.49 9.47
C HIS A 37 8.45 -12.06 9.35
N ILE A 38 7.63 -11.68 10.32
CA ILE A 38 6.99 -10.35 10.36
C ILE A 38 7.73 -9.51 11.36
N ASN A 39 8.40 -8.48 10.86
CA ASN A 39 9.18 -7.56 11.64
C ASN A 39 8.28 -6.51 12.29
N ARG A 40 8.69 -6.04 13.47
CA ARG A 40 8.10 -4.87 14.10
C ARG A 40 8.87 -3.62 13.68
N VAL A 41 8.15 -2.61 13.20
CA VAL A 41 8.72 -1.33 12.76
C VAL A 41 8.17 -0.19 13.61
N ALA A 42 8.92 0.90 13.71
CA ALA A 42 8.49 2.11 14.39
C ALA A 42 7.76 3.05 13.41
N VAL A 43 6.88 3.91 13.93
CA VAL A 43 6.15 4.90 13.11
C VAL A 43 7.10 5.83 12.34
N ARG A 44 8.26 6.14 12.92
CA ARG A 44 9.29 6.96 12.28
C ARG A 44 9.87 6.32 11.00
N ASP A 45 9.85 5.00 10.90
CA ASP A 45 10.47 4.27 9.79
C ASP A 45 9.69 4.50 8.48
N VAL A 46 8.42 4.93 8.58
CA VAL A 46 7.58 5.34 7.46
C VAL A 46 8.23 6.44 6.62
N TRP A 47 8.89 7.42 7.27
CA TRP A 47 9.62 8.47 6.56
C TRP A 47 10.82 7.92 5.79
N GLY A 48 11.52 6.94 6.36
CA GLY A 48 12.62 6.26 5.68
C GLY A 48 12.19 5.42 4.46
N TRP A 49 10.91 5.06 4.34
CA TRP A 49 10.38 4.45 3.12
C TRP A 49 10.19 5.48 2.02
N LEU A 50 9.72 6.68 2.37
CA LEU A 50 9.55 7.81 1.46
C LEU A 50 10.90 8.35 0.96
N ASP A 51 11.90 8.44 1.84
CA ASP A 51 13.24 8.89 1.47
C ASP A 51 13.89 7.94 0.44
N ARG A 52 13.75 6.62 0.66
CA ARG A 52 14.24 5.62 -0.29
C ARG A 52 13.43 5.63 -1.60
N ALA A 53 12.12 5.82 -1.52
CA ALA A 53 11.28 5.99 -2.69
C ALA A 53 11.71 7.19 -3.55
N TRP A 54 12.09 8.30 -2.91
CA TRP A 54 12.62 9.46 -3.61
C TRP A 54 13.93 9.15 -4.33
N ALA A 55 14.84 8.41 -3.69
CA ALA A 55 16.07 7.95 -4.33
C ALA A 55 15.79 7.06 -5.56
N ASP A 56 14.81 6.15 -5.47
CA ASP A 56 14.40 5.30 -6.60
C ASP A 56 13.81 6.13 -7.75
N ILE A 57 12.98 7.13 -7.45
CA ILE A 57 12.43 8.06 -8.46
C ILE A 57 13.55 8.80 -9.16
N CYS A 58 14.56 9.27 -8.44
CA CYS A 58 15.72 9.94 -9.03
C CYS A 58 16.55 8.98 -9.90
N ALA A 59 16.73 7.73 -9.48
CA ALA A 59 17.46 6.71 -10.23
C ALA A 59 16.70 6.26 -11.50
N ALA A 60 15.36 6.28 -11.47
CA ALA A 60 14.49 5.72 -12.49
C ALA A 60 13.41 6.71 -12.96
N TRP A 61 13.76 7.99 -13.15
CA TRP A 61 12.79 9.06 -13.39
C TRP A 61 11.89 8.81 -14.60
N PHE A 62 12.48 8.47 -15.75
CA PHE A 62 11.74 8.33 -17.01
C PHE A 62 10.71 7.19 -17.02
N PRO A 63 11.05 5.93 -16.69
CA PRO A 63 10.06 4.85 -16.65
C PRO A 63 8.97 5.10 -15.59
N SER A 64 9.34 5.65 -14.43
CA SER A 64 8.38 5.95 -13.35
C SER A 64 7.40 7.05 -13.76
N LEU A 65 7.87 8.11 -14.41
CA LEU A 65 7.04 9.21 -14.90
C LEU A 65 6.04 8.74 -15.96
N ILE A 66 6.47 7.95 -16.95
CA ILE A 66 5.56 7.40 -17.97
C ILE A 66 4.51 6.51 -17.30
N TYR A 67 4.92 5.69 -16.33
CA TYR A 67 4.00 4.83 -15.61
C TYR A 67 2.94 5.63 -14.82
N GLY A 68 3.34 6.71 -14.15
CA GLY A 68 2.40 7.64 -13.49
C GLY A 68 1.44 8.33 -14.47
N LEU A 69 1.93 8.72 -15.66
CA LEU A 69 1.12 9.36 -16.70
C LEU A 69 0.00 8.44 -17.20
N LEU A 70 0.23 7.13 -17.27
CA LEU A 70 -0.80 6.15 -17.66
C LEU A 70 -2.01 6.20 -16.74
N PHE A 71 -1.82 6.40 -15.43
CA PHE A 71 -2.92 6.47 -14.48
C PHE A 71 -3.69 7.79 -14.53
N VAL A 72 -2.99 8.90 -14.81
CA VAL A 72 -3.64 10.18 -15.07
C VAL A 72 -4.47 10.11 -16.35
N ALA A 73 -3.92 9.54 -17.41
CA ALA A 73 -4.64 9.30 -18.66
C ALA A 73 -5.86 8.41 -18.43
N LEU A 74 -5.73 7.36 -17.62
CA LEU A 74 -6.85 6.49 -17.23
C LEU A 74 -7.93 7.26 -16.46
N GLY A 75 -7.54 8.12 -15.50
CA GLY A 75 -8.48 8.94 -14.74
C GLY A 75 -9.28 9.90 -15.63
N PHE A 76 -8.61 10.57 -16.57
CA PHE A 76 -9.28 11.41 -17.56
C PHE A 76 -10.15 10.61 -18.52
N ALA A 77 -9.70 9.44 -18.99
CA ALA A 77 -10.48 8.60 -19.89
C ALA A 77 -11.75 8.07 -19.22
N VAL A 78 -11.66 7.60 -17.97
CA VAL A 78 -12.82 7.16 -17.18
C VAL A 78 -13.76 8.33 -16.92
N THR A 79 -13.24 9.47 -16.45
CA THR A 79 -14.06 10.65 -16.18
C THR A 79 -14.77 11.14 -17.45
N GLY A 80 -14.02 11.35 -18.53
CA GLY A 80 -14.59 11.77 -19.83
C GLY A 80 -15.61 10.78 -20.37
N GLY A 81 -15.34 9.49 -20.28
CA GLY A 81 -16.29 8.44 -20.68
C GLY A 81 -17.59 8.47 -19.88
N LEU A 82 -17.52 8.71 -18.56
CA LEU A 82 -18.71 8.82 -17.71
C LEU A 82 -19.52 10.06 -18.03
N LEU A 83 -18.87 11.20 -18.30
CA LEU A 83 -19.57 12.42 -18.71
C LEU A 83 -20.27 12.26 -20.06
N LEU A 84 -19.64 11.58 -21.02
CA LEU A 84 -20.24 11.29 -22.33
C LEU A 84 -21.43 10.34 -22.26
N LEU A 85 -21.53 9.54 -21.20
CA LEU A 85 -22.62 8.59 -20.95
C LEU A 85 -23.70 9.14 -20.02
N ASP A 86 -23.64 10.43 -19.65
CA ASP A 86 -24.52 11.07 -18.66
C ASP A 86 -24.48 10.39 -17.27
N LEU A 87 -23.35 9.75 -16.94
CA LEU A 87 -23.08 9.09 -15.67
C LEU A 87 -22.21 9.96 -14.75
N ALA A 88 -22.45 11.28 -14.78
CA ALA A 88 -21.75 12.28 -13.98
C ALA A 88 -21.68 11.94 -12.48
N TRP A 89 -22.75 11.37 -11.93
CA TRP A 89 -22.83 10.96 -10.52
C TRP A 89 -21.83 9.86 -10.14
N LEU A 90 -21.33 9.09 -11.12
CA LEU A 90 -20.36 8.02 -10.90
C LEU A 90 -18.91 8.53 -10.82
N VAL A 91 -18.64 9.78 -11.21
CA VAL A 91 -17.27 10.32 -11.25
C VAL A 91 -16.66 10.34 -9.86
N LEU A 92 -17.38 10.81 -8.83
CA LEU A 92 -16.85 10.87 -7.47
C LEU A 92 -16.61 9.45 -6.87
N PRO A 93 -17.55 8.49 -6.97
CA PRO A 93 -17.27 7.09 -6.63
C PRO A 93 -16.06 6.50 -7.36
N MET A 94 -15.88 6.83 -8.64
CA MET A 94 -14.78 6.31 -9.45
C MET A 94 -13.45 6.96 -9.12
N ALA A 95 -13.44 8.24 -8.73
CA ALA A 95 -12.27 8.87 -8.14
C ALA A 95 -11.85 8.14 -6.86
N GLY A 96 -12.79 7.80 -5.97
CA GLY A 96 -12.52 7.02 -4.76
C GLY A 96 -11.98 5.61 -5.03
N ALA A 97 -12.39 4.99 -6.13
CA ALA A 97 -11.94 3.66 -6.53
C ALA A 97 -10.42 3.59 -6.81
N PHE A 98 -9.74 4.71 -7.10
CA PHE A 98 -8.28 4.73 -7.27
C PHE A 98 -7.55 4.19 -6.03
N LEU A 99 -8.05 4.45 -4.81
CA LEU A 99 -7.44 3.90 -3.59
C LEU A 99 -7.62 2.37 -3.51
N LEU A 100 -8.75 1.85 -4.00
CA LEU A 100 -9.06 0.41 -3.94
C LEU A 100 -8.21 -0.38 -4.93
N VAL A 101 -7.95 0.18 -6.11
CA VAL A 101 -7.11 -0.45 -7.13
C VAL A 101 -5.62 -0.13 -6.92
N GLY A 102 -5.32 0.88 -6.11
CA GLY A 102 -3.97 1.36 -5.79
C GLY A 102 -2.91 0.29 -5.58
N PRO A 103 -3.16 -0.78 -4.79
CA PRO A 103 -2.20 -1.87 -4.64
C PRO A 103 -1.78 -2.48 -5.98
N VAL A 104 -2.75 -2.77 -6.86
CA VAL A 104 -2.51 -3.36 -8.20
C VAL A 104 -1.79 -2.37 -9.11
N LEU A 105 -2.15 -1.08 -9.03
CA LEU A 105 -1.48 -0.02 -9.78
C LEU A 105 -0.01 0.11 -9.34
N GLY A 106 0.31 -0.15 -8.08
CA GLY A 106 1.67 -0.04 -7.53
C GLY A 106 2.65 -1.14 -7.97
N ILE A 107 2.18 -2.24 -8.57
CA ILE A 107 3.03 -3.41 -8.91
C ILE A 107 4.18 -3.02 -9.84
N GLY A 108 3.91 -2.23 -10.88
CA GLY A 108 4.97 -1.83 -11.82
C GLY A 108 6.02 -0.91 -11.18
N LEU A 109 5.61 -0.04 -10.26
CA LEU A 109 6.52 0.83 -9.50
C LEU A 109 7.34 0.01 -8.49
N CYS A 110 6.73 -0.98 -7.85
CA CYS A 110 7.45 -1.93 -7.00
C CYS A 110 8.51 -2.70 -7.79
N GLU A 111 8.23 -3.09 -9.04
CA GLU A 111 9.22 -3.75 -9.90
C GLU A 111 10.39 -2.83 -10.25
N ILE A 112 10.12 -1.54 -10.49
CA ILE A 112 11.19 -0.56 -10.70
C ILE A 112 12.07 -0.46 -9.46
N SER A 113 11.49 -0.29 -8.26
CA SER A 113 12.24 -0.24 -7.00
C SER A 113 13.03 -1.52 -6.74
N ARG A 114 12.47 -2.70 -7.03
CA ARG A 114 13.17 -3.99 -6.91
C ARG A 114 14.41 -4.04 -7.79
N VAL A 115 14.27 -3.65 -9.06
CA VAL A 115 15.40 -3.64 -10.01
C VAL A 115 16.47 -2.64 -9.59
N VAL A 116 16.07 -1.47 -9.06
CA VAL A 116 17.00 -0.47 -8.51
C VAL A 116 17.73 -1.01 -7.27
N GLU A 117 17.04 -1.68 -6.34
CA GLU A 117 17.66 -2.32 -5.16
C GLU A 117 18.67 -3.40 -5.57
N GLU A 118 18.40 -4.13 -6.65
CA GLU A 118 19.30 -5.15 -7.23
C GLU A 118 20.50 -4.55 -8.00
N GLY A 119 20.59 -3.22 -8.11
CA GLY A 119 21.63 -2.53 -8.88
C GLY A 119 21.47 -2.63 -10.40
N GLY A 120 20.29 -3.04 -10.87
CA GLY A 120 19.96 -3.18 -12.29
C GLY A 120 19.46 -1.88 -12.94
N THR A 121 19.20 -1.94 -14.25
CA THR A 121 18.63 -0.82 -15.02
C THR A 121 17.12 -1.02 -15.22
N PRO A 122 16.26 -0.24 -14.54
CA PRO A 122 14.83 -0.38 -14.67
C PRO A 122 14.34 0.04 -16.06
N THR A 123 13.40 -0.71 -16.62
CA THR A 123 12.80 -0.42 -17.93
C THR A 123 11.29 -0.34 -17.82
N LEU A 124 10.67 0.51 -18.65
CA LEU A 124 9.21 0.62 -18.70
C LEU A 124 8.54 -0.70 -19.09
N ARG A 125 9.16 -1.46 -20.02
CA ARG A 125 8.67 -2.80 -20.39
C ARG A 125 8.64 -3.71 -19.16
N GLY A 126 9.72 -3.73 -18.37
CA GLY A 126 9.79 -4.52 -17.13
C GLY A 126 8.66 -4.16 -16.16
N ALA A 127 8.43 -2.87 -15.92
CA ALA A 127 7.35 -2.38 -15.07
C ALA A 127 5.95 -2.78 -15.58
N LEU A 128 5.71 -2.69 -16.89
CA LEU A 128 4.44 -3.08 -17.50
C LEU A 128 4.21 -4.60 -17.50
N THR A 129 5.27 -5.40 -17.60
CA THR A 129 5.20 -6.86 -17.59
C THR A 129 5.42 -7.48 -16.21
N ALA A 130 5.53 -6.66 -15.15
CA ALA A 130 5.82 -7.10 -13.79
C ALA A 130 4.86 -8.20 -13.30
N PHE A 131 3.59 -8.13 -13.70
CA PHE A 131 2.58 -9.13 -13.38
C PHE A 131 2.94 -10.54 -13.85
N GLN A 132 3.78 -10.71 -14.87
CA GLN A 132 4.14 -12.03 -15.42
C GLN A 132 5.05 -12.86 -14.49
N ARG A 133 5.72 -12.23 -13.51
CA ARG A 133 6.59 -12.95 -12.55
C ARG A 133 5.83 -14.01 -11.76
N ASN A 134 4.60 -13.70 -11.39
CA ASN A 134 3.66 -14.58 -10.69
C ASN A 134 2.23 -14.35 -11.21
N GLY A 135 2.06 -14.52 -12.53
CA GLY A 135 0.86 -14.12 -13.27
C GLY A 135 -0.45 -14.59 -12.65
N PHE A 136 -0.56 -15.88 -12.31
CA PHE A 136 -1.79 -16.42 -11.75
C PHE A 136 -2.16 -15.77 -10.42
N ALA A 137 -1.23 -15.73 -9.45
CA ALA A 137 -1.52 -15.18 -8.13
C ALA A 137 -1.75 -13.66 -8.16
N ILE A 138 -1.00 -12.92 -8.98
CA ILE A 138 -1.18 -11.48 -9.18
C ILE A 138 -2.54 -11.20 -9.83
N MET A 139 -2.93 -11.98 -10.84
CA MET A 139 -4.25 -11.84 -11.47
C MET A 139 -5.39 -12.20 -10.50
N THR A 140 -5.26 -13.29 -9.72
CA THR A 140 -6.25 -13.64 -8.69
C THR A 140 -6.43 -12.52 -7.67
N THR A 141 -5.31 -11.91 -7.24
CA THR A 141 -5.33 -10.75 -6.33
C THR A 141 -5.97 -9.53 -7.01
N GLY A 142 -5.67 -9.29 -8.28
CA GLY A 142 -6.30 -8.23 -9.08
C GLY A 142 -7.83 -8.42 -9.21
N VAL A 143 -8.30 -9.65 -9.42
CA VAL A 143 -9.74 -9.97 -9.45
C VAL A 143 -10.39 -9.68 -8.09
N LEU A 144 -9.73 -10.00 -6.98
CA LEU A 144 -10.22 -9.66 -5.65
C LEU A 144 -10.42 -8.14 -5.49
N PHE A 145 -9.42 -7.34 -5.87
CA PHE A 145 -9.54 -5.88 -5.83
C PHE A 145 -10.58 -5.33 -6.80
N MET A 146 -10.75 -5.96 -7.96
CA MET A 146 -11.81 -5.61 -8.92
C MET A 146 -13.21 -5.89 -8.34
N LEU A 147 -13.41 -7.02 -7.66
CA LEU A 147 -14.67 -7.33 -6.99
C LEU A 147 -14.95 -6.35 -5.84
N LEU A 148 -13.91 -5.98 -5.08
CA LEU A 148 -14.01 -4.97 -4.03
C LEU A 148 -14.39 -3.60 -4.60
N MET A 149 -13.80 -3.22 -5.72
CA MET A 149 -14.16 -2.00 -6.47
C MET A 149 -15.61 -2.05 -6.95
N LEU A 150 -16.05 -3.18 -7.54
CA LEU A 150 -17.41 -3.31 -8.03
C LEU A 150 -18.44 -3.22 -6.89
N ALA A 151 -18.14 -3.84 -5.75
CA ALA A 151 -18.96 -3.71 -4.54
C ALA A 151 -19.01 -2.26 -4.05
N TRP A 152 -17.88 -1.55 -4.01
CA TRP A 152 -17.84 -0.13 -3.69
C TRP A 152 -18.70 0.71 -4.62
N VAL A 153 -18.54 0.56 -5.93
CA VAL A 153 -19.33 1.29 -6.93
C VAL A 153 -20.83 1.04 -6.76
N ARG A 154 -21.22 -0.20 -6.46
CA ARG A 154 -22.61 -0.55 -6.17
C ARG A 154 -23.14 0.12 -4.91
N VAL A 155 -22.37 0.13 -3.83
CA VAL A 155 -22.76 0.81 -2.59
C VAL A 155 -22.87 2.31 -2.81
N ALA A 156 -21.92 2.91 -3.53
CA ALA A 156 -21.96 4.34 -3.86
C ALA A 156 -23.18 4.71 -4.73
N ALA A 157 -23.56 3.85 -5.67
CA ALA A 157 -24.78 4.01 -6.47
C ALA A 157 -26.05 3.96 -5.62
N LEU A 158 -26.13 3.04 -4.65
CA LEU A 158 -27.27 2.96 -3.73
C LEU A 158 -27.34 4.18 -2.81
N LEU A 159 -26.21 4.66 -2.30
CA LEU A 159 -26.15 5.88 -1.50
C LEU A 159 -26.63 7.09 -2.30
N PHE A 160 -26.17 7.22 -3.55
CA PHE A 160 -26.59 8.29 -4.43
C PHE A 160 -28.11 8.20 -4.71
N ALA A 161 -28.61 7.03 -5.09
CA ALA A 161 -30.04 6.83 -5.36
C ALA A 161 -30.93 7.13 -4.14
N LEU A 162 -30.46 6.84 -2.92
CA LEU A 162 -31.20 7.08 -1.69
C LEU A 162 -31.23 8.57 -1.29
N MET A 163 -30.11 9.28 -1.44
CA MET A 163 -29.96 10.67 -0.99
C MET A 163 -30.39 11.68 -2.06
N PHE A 164 -30.34 11.29 -3.33
CA PHE A 164 -30.53 12.17 -4.47
C PHE A 164 -31.54 11.62 -5.50
N PRO A 165 -32.81 11.39 -5.09
CA PRO A 165 -33.82 10.77 -5.95
C PRO A 165 -34.29 11.63 -7.15
N TYR A 166 -34.05 12.95 -7.14
CA TYR A 166 -34.64 13.90 -8.10
C TYR A 166 -33.64 14.85 -8.78
N ILE A 167 -32.34 14.52 -8.83
CA ILE A 167 -31.36 15.42 -9.47
C ILE A 167 -31.58 15.47 -10.98
N GLY A 168 -31.72 16.69 -11.52
CA GLY A 168 -31.60 16.96 -12.96
C GLY A 168 -30.18 16.68 -13.41
N GLY A 169 -29.99 15.73 -14.33
CA GLY A 169 -28.72 15.04 -14.63
C GLY A 169 -27.52 15.86 -15.15
N GLY A 170 -27.48 17.18 -14.95
CA GLY A 170 -26.37 18.03 -15.35
C GLY A 170 -25.17 17.97 -14.37
N TRP A 171 -23.95 18.00 -14.92
CA TRP A 171 -22.68 18.03 -14.16
C TRP A 171 -22.62 19.18 -13.14
N ASN A 172 -23.09 20.37 -13.54
CA ASN A 172 -23.05 21.55 -12.69
C ASN A 172 -24.01 21.45 -11.49
N ASP A 173 -25.22 20.95 -11.73
CA ASP A 173 -26.24 20.77 -10.68
C ASP A 173 -25.76 19.74 -9.65
N LEU A 174 -25.13 18.66 -10.11
CA LEU A 174 -24.48 17.66 -9.26
C LEU A 174 -23.42 18.26 -8.33
N ILE A 175 -22.53 19.11 -8.86
CA ILE A 175 -21.48 19.75 -8.07
C ILE A 175 -22.08 20.68 -7.02
N VAL A 176 -22.98 21.57 -7.44
CA VAL A 176 -23.62 22.53 -6.54
C VAL A 176 -24.36 21.79 -5.44
N GLN A 177 -25.19 20.81 -5.80
CA GLN A 177 -25.98 20.08 -4.83
C GLN A 177 -25.11 19.26 -3.87
N THR A 178 -24.04 18.63 -4.36
CA THR A 178 -23.16 17.81 -3.52
C THR A 178 -22.29 18.64 -2.56
N LEU A 179 -21.79 19.80 -3.01
CA LEU A 179 -20.82 20.58 -2.24
C LEU A 179 -21.43 21.69 -1.38
N THR A 180 -22.62 22.19 -1.72
CA THR A 180 -23.19 23.39 -1.06
C THR A 180 -24.40 23.10 -0.18
N THR A 181 -24.99 21.91 -0.29
CA THR A 181 -26.19 21.54 0.49
C THR A 181 -25.86 20.70 1.70
N TRP A 182 -26.74 20.73 2.69
CA TRP A 182 -26.62 19.87 3.87
C TRP A 182 -26.72 18.38 3.51
N ASP A 183 -27.64 18.01 2.62
CA ASP A 183 -27.78 16.64 2.13
C ASP A 183 -26.51 16.17 1.41
N GLY A 184 -25.89 17.06 0.63
CA GLY A 184 -24.58 16.83 0.02
C GLY A 184 -23.47 16.60 1.03
N ALA A 185 -23.41 17.40 2.09
CA ALA A 185 -22.43 17.21 3.16
C ALA A 185 -22.61 15.88 3.89
N VAL A 186 -23.86 15.48 4.17
CA VAL A 186 -24.17 14.17 4.78
C VAL A 186 -23.81 13.03 3.82
N PHE A 187 -24.15 13.15 2.54
CA PHE A 187 -23.78 12.19 1.51
C PHE A 187 -22.27 11.99 1.42
N LEU A 188 -21.49 13.09 1.41
CA LEU A 188 -20.03 13.03 1.40
C LEU A 188 -19.49 12.38 2.68
N LEU A 189 -19.99 12.75 3.87
CA LEU A 189 -19.53 12.18 5.13
C LEU A 189 -19.77 10.66 5.17
N VAL A 190 -20.99 10.22 4.86
CA VAL A 190 -21.37 8.80 4.88
C VAL A 190 -20.63 8.03 3.78
N GLY A 191 -20.57 8.59 2.57
CA GLY A 191 -19.83 8.02 1.44
C GLY A 191 -18.34 7.87 1.74
N THR A 192 -17.70 8.88 2.32
CA THR A 192 -16.30 8.82 2.75
C THR A 192 -16.08 7.80 3.86
N ALA A 193 -16.97 7.71 4.85
CA ALA A 193 -16.85 6.72 5.93
C ALA A 193 -16.92 5.28 5.40
N ILE A 194 -17.88 4.99 4.51
CA ILE A 194 -18.02 3.68 3.88
C ILE A 194 -16.80 3.41 2.97
N GLY A 195 -16.43 4.39 2.13
CA GLY A 195 -15.28 4.29 1.25
C GLY A 195 -13.97 4.05 2.01
N ALA A 196 -13.78 4.68 3.16
CA ALA A 196 -12.65 4.45 4.05
C ALA A 196 -12.61 3.01 4.58
N GLY A 197 -13.77 2.40 4.85
CA GLY A 197 -13.87 0.97 5.20
C GLY A 197 -13.41 0.06 4.06
N PHE A 198 -13.84 0.33 2.83
CA PHE A 198 -13.38 -0.40 1.64
C PHE A 198 -11.89 -0.20 1.37
N ALA A 199 -11.38 1.04 1.49
CA ALA A 199 -9.98 1.36 1.32
C ALA A 199 -9.11 0.70 2.40
N LEU A 200 -9.56 0.66 3.66
CA LEU A 200 -8.88 -0.04 4.74
C LEU A 200 -8.81 -1.54 4.46
N LEU A 201 -9.91 -2.15 4.02
CA LEU A 201 -9.92 -3.56 3.63
C LEU A 201 -8.95 -3.82 2.47
N ALA A 202 -8.95 -2.95 1.46
CA ALA A 202 -8.02 -3.05 0.35
C ALA A 202 -6.55 -2.94 0.80
N PHE A 203 -6.27 -1.98 1.68
CA PHE A 203 -4.94 -1.75 2.23
C PHE A 203 -4.46 -2.96 3.03
N VAL A 204 -5.27 -3.47 3.96
CA VAL A 204 -4.92 -4.62 4.80
C VAL A 204 -4.61 -5.86 3.96
N LEU A 205 -5.38 -6.08 2.90
CA LEU A 205 -5.20 -7.22 1.99
C LEU A 205 -4.11 -7.00 0.94
N GLY A 206 -3.65 -5.78 0.70
CA GLY A 206 -2.83 -5.45 -0.47
C GLY A 206 -1.43 -4.94 -0.17
N VAL A 207 -1.23 -4.22 0.94
CA VAL A 207 -0.02 -3.42 1.18
C VAL A 207 1.27 -4.24 1.11
N VAL A 208 1.23 -5.48 1.56
CA VAL A 208 2.37 -6.42 1.50
C VAL A 208 2.16 -7.52 0.47
N SER A 209 0.92 -7.87 0.14
CA SER A 209 0.64 -9.04 -0.70
C SER A 209 1.20 -8.90 -2.09
N LEU A 210 1.02 -7.76 -2.74
CA LEU A 210 1.49 -7.56 -4.11
C LEU A 210 3.01 -7.47 -4.25
N PRO A 211 3.76 -6.70 -3.42
CA PRO A 211 5.21 -6.74 -3.49
C PRO A 211 5.75 -8.13 -3.13
N LEU A 212 5.10 -8.86 -2.20
CA LEU A 212 5.47 -10.25 -1.91
C LEU A 212 5.25 -11.18 -3.12
N LEU A 213 4.11 -11.08 -3.81
CA LEU A 213 3.83 -11.89 -5.01
C LEU A 213 4.74 -11.54 -6.19
N LEU A 214 5.24 -10.31 -6.23
CA LEU A 214 6.21 -9.85 -7.22
C LEU A 214 7.62 -10.38 -6.93
N ASP A 215 8.03 -10.31 -5.67
CA ASP A 215 9.33 -10.77 -5.16
C ASP A 215 9.43 -12.30 -5.17
N ARG A 216 8.37 -12.99 -4.75
CA ARG A 216 8.32 -14.44 -4.54
C ARG A 216 7.14 -15.09 -5.27
N ARG A 217 7.36 -16.32 -5.75
CA ARG A 217 6.30 -17.15 -6.37
C ARG A 217 5.41 -17.80 -5.31
N GLU A 218 4.65 -16.97 -4.61
CA GLU A 218 3.75 -17.38 -3.54
C GLU A 218 2.27 -17.40 -3.98
N GLU A 219 1.40 -18.04 -3.20
CA GLU A 219 -0.04 -18.06 -3.43
C GLU A 219 -0.73 -16.76 -2.97
N ALA A 220 -1.74 -16.31 -3.72
CA ALA A 220 -2.48 -15.08 -3.43
C ALA A 220 -3.08 -15.04 -2.01
N LEU A 221 -3.72 -16.14 -1.59
CA LEU A 221 -4.32 -16.23 -0.26
C LEU A 221 -3.26 -16.13 0.83
N ARG A 222 -2.12 -16.81 0.67
CA ARG A 222 -1.05 -16.78 1.66
C ARG A 222 -0.42 -15.39 1.74
N ALA A 223 -0.22 -14.73 0.60
CA ALA A 223 0.24 -13.36 0.56
C ALA A 223 -0.73 -12.39 1.25
N ALA A 224 -2.05 -12.59 1.12
CA ALA A 224 -3.06 -11.82 1.85
C ALA A 224 -2.97 -12.04 3.37
N VAL A 225 -2.74 -13.28 3.81
CA VAL A 225 -2.54 -13.60 5.24
C VAL A 225 -1.27 -12.96 5.80
N VAL A 226 -0.17 -12.97 5.04
CA VAL A 226 1.07 -12.27 5.43
C VAL A 226 0.81 -10.77 5.58
N SER A 227 0.10 -10.15 4.63
CA SER A 227 -0.26 -8.74 4.69
C SER A 227 -1.13 -8.41 5.90
N PHE A 228 -2.18 -9.19 6.14
CA PHE A 228 -3.03 -9.02 7.31
C PHE A 228 -2.22 -9.10 8.62
N ARG A 229 -1.34 -10.10 8.76
CA ARG A 229 -0.51 -10.23 9.96
C ARG A 229 0.54 -9.12 10.08
N ALA A 230 1.09 -8.62 8.98
CA ALA A 230 2.01 -7.48 8.98
C ALA A 230 1.31 -6.23 9.53
N VAL A 231 0.05 -6.01 9.14
CA VAL A 231 -0.77 -4.91 9.68
C VAL A 231 -1.14 -5.12 11.14
N GLN A 232 -1.55 -6.32 11.51
CA GLN A 232 -1.89 -6.66 12.90
C GLN A 232 -0.69 -6.49 13.85
N ALA A 233 0.52 -6.83 13.41
CA ALA A 233 1.74 -6.66 14.19
C ALA A 233 2.18 -5.20 14.32
N ASN A 234 1.81 -4.34 13.37
CA ASN A 234 2.28 -2.97 13.24
C ASN A 234 1.13 -1.95 13.07
N PRO A 235 0.12 -1.90 13.97
CA PRO A 235 -1.07 -1.09 13.75
C PRO A 235 -0.76 0.41 13.67
N GLY A 236 0.16 0.92 14.51
CA GLY A 236 0.56 2.33 14.49
C GLY A 236 1.25 2.75 13.18
N PRO A 237 2.38 2.12 12.80
CA PRO A 237 3.06 2.41 11.54
C PRO A 237 2.17 2.22 10.31
N MET A 238 1.34 1.18 10.30
CA MET A 238 0.42 0.93 9.17
C MET A 238 -0.71 1.95 9.10
N ALA A 239 -1.25 2.41 10.23
CA ALA A 239 -2.24 3.49 10.24
C ALA A 239 -1.63 4.80 9.73
N ALA A 240 -0.40 5.14 10.15
CA ALA A 240 0.33 6.30 9.63
C ALA A 240 0.57 6.18 8.12
N TRP A 241 0.97 4.99 7.66
CA TRP A 241 1.20 4.73 6.24
C TRP A 241 -0.08 4.83 5.41
N ALA A 242 -1.17 4.18 5.84
CA ALA A 242 -2.48 4.28 5.19
C ALA A 242 -2.99 5.73 5.14
N GLY A 243 -2.79 6.50 6.23
CA GLY A 243 -3.12 7.92 6.29
C GLY A 243 -2.34 8.76 5.28
N LEU A 244 -1.03 8.53 5.13
CA LEU A 244 -0.21 9.21 4.14
C LEU A 244 -0.64 8.88 2.71
N ILE A 245 -0.94 7.60 2.42
CA ILE A 245 -1.49 7.21 1.12
C ILE A 245 -2.80 7.96 0.85
N ALA A 246 -3.72 8.00 1.82
CA ALA A 246 -4.99 8.70 1.66
C ALA A 246 -4.80 10.20 1.39
N VAL A 247 -3.85 10.85 2.07
CA VAL A 247 -3.52 12.27 1.86
C VAL A 247 -2.91 12.50 0.48
N PHE A 248 -1.92 11.71 0.08
CA PHE A 248 -1.27 11.87 -1.23
C PHE A 248 -2.25 11.61 -2.38
N ILE A 249 -2.98 10.49 -2.35
CA ILE A 249 -3.94 10.16 -3.39
C ILE A 249 -5.10 11.17 -3.38
N GLY A 250 -5.61 11.56 -2.21
CA GLY A 250 -6.64 12.59 -2.08
C GLY A 250 -6.22 13.93 -2.68
N ALA A 251 -5.02 14.41 -2.37
CA ALA A 251 -4.47 15.62 -2.97
C ALA A 251 -4.28 15.49 -4.49
N GLY A 252 -3.87 14.30 -4.96
CA GLY A 252 -3.77 13.99 -6.39
C GLY A 252 -5.10 14.03 -7.12
N LEU A 253 -6.17 13.55 -6.48
CA LEU A 253 -7.53 13.60 -7.03
C LEU A 253 -8.07 15.05 -7.07
N ILE A 254 -7.89 15.82 -6.00
CA ILE A 254 -8.35 17.22 -5.90
C ILE A 254 -7.69 18.11 -6.98
N SER A 255 -6.45 17.82 -7.35
CA SER A 255 -5.71 18.50 -8.42
C SER A 255 -6.06 18.00 -9.84
N ALA A 256 -7.31 17.57 -10.04
CA ALA A 256 -7.82 17.04 -11.30
C ALA A 256 -6.95 15.90 -11.86
N PHE A 257 -6.60 14.93 -11.01
CA PHE A 257 -5.74 13.78 -11.30
C PHE A 257 -4.27 14.11 -11.59
N ILE A 258 -3.89 15.36 -11.89
CA ILE A 258 -2.50 15.70 -12.26
C ILE A 258 -1.54 15.42 -11.10
N GLY A 259 -1.93 15.73 -9.87
CA GLY A 259 -1.14 15.43 -8.68
C GLY A 259 -1.03 13.94 -8.36
N LEU A 260 -1.76 13.06 -9.06
CA LEU A 260 -1.55 11.61 -8.93
C LEU A 260 -0.19 11.18 -9.46
N ILE A 261 0.44 11.93 -10.38
CA ILE A 261 1.79 11.59 -10.86
C ILE A 261 2.77 11.52 -9.68
N PRO A 262 3.12 12.65 -9.01
CA PRO A 262 4.06 12.59 -7.90
C PRO A 262 3.58 11.69 -6.75
N SER A 263 2.26 11.65 -6.50
CA SER A 263 1.69 10.84 -5.42
C SER A 263 1.85 9.34 -5.66
N LEU A 264 1.51 8.85 -6.85
CA LEU A 264 1.63 7.43 -7.19
C LEU A 264 3.08 7.00 -7.30
N LEU A 265 3.95 7.84 -7.87
CA LEU A 265 5.39 7.57 -7.90
C LEU A 265 5.90 7.37 -6.47
N LEU A 266 5.68 8.35 -5.58
CA LEU A 266 6.17 8.29 -4.22
C LEU A 266 5.61 7.10 -3.43
N VAL A 267 4.28 6.90 -3.47
CA VAL A 267 3.62 5.80 -2.75
C VAL A 267 4.01 4.43 -3.32
N GLY A 268 4.07 4.29 -4.64
CA GLY A 268 4.38 3.02 -5.30
C GLY A 268 5.79 2.53 -4.98
N HIS A 269 6.79 3.42 -5.08
CA HIS A 269 8.17 3.08 -4.72
C HIS A 269 8.32 2.85 -3.20
N ALA A 270 7.68 3.66 -2.37
CA ALA A 270 7.74 3.49 -0.92
C ALA A 270 7.10 2.19 -0.45
N THR A 271 6.09 1.69 -1.16
CA THR A 271 5.42 0.41 -0.84
C THR A 271 6.40 -0.77 -0.92
N TRP A 272 7.34 -0.75 -1.86
CA TRP A 272 8.41 -1.76 -1.93
C TRP A 272 9.30 -1.72 -0.68
N HIS A 273 9.72 -0.52 -0.27
CA HIS A 273 10.57 -0.33 0.91
C HIS A 273 9.85 -0.65 2.23
N ALA A 274 8.54 -0.39 2.29
CA ALA A 274 7.68 -0.81 3.39
C ALA A 274 7.62 -2.34 3.48
N TYR A 275 7.38 -3.02 2.35
CA TYR A 275 7.39 -4.49 2.28
C TYR A 275 8.71 -5.08 2.80
N ARG A 276 9.84 -4.60 2.29
CA ARG A 276 11.18 -5.08 2.69
C ARG A 276 11.48 -4.87 4.17
N ALA A 277 10.94 -3.79 4.77
CA ALA A 277 11.08 -3.54 6.20
C ALA A 277 10.18 -4.48 7.04
N LEU A 278 8.97 -4.77 6.57
CA LEU A 278 7.96 -5.54 7.31
C LEU A 278 8.15 -7.05 7.23
N VAL A 279 8.67 -7.56 6.13
CA VAL A 279 8.73 -9.01 5.86
C VAL A 279 10.16 -9.41 5.52
N THR A 280 10.67 -10.36 6.30
CA THR A 280 11.90 -11.08 5.97
C THR A 280 11.54 -12.49 5.53
N VAL A 281 12.12 -12.92 4.41
CA VAL A 281 11.92 -14.25 3.86
C VAL A 281 13.18 -15.07 4.12
N GLU A 282 13.03 -16.15 4.85
CA GLU A 282 14.07 -17.16 5.04
C GLU A 282 13.81 -18.30 4.06
N ASP A 283 14.80 -18.64 3.23
CA ASP A 283 14.67 -19.75 2.30
C ASP A 283 14.56 -21.06 3.09
N PRO A 284 13.83 -22.07 2.58
CA PRO A 284 13.74 -23.35 3.27
C PRO A 284 15.15 -23.90 3.50
N PRO A 285 15.46 -24.48 4.67
CA PRO A 285 16.75 -25.13 4.86
C PRO A 285 16.92 -26.14 3.73
N GLU A 286 18.00 -25.98 2.97
CA GLU A 286 18.40 -26.90 1.91
C GLU A 286 18.33 -28.29 2.54
N ALA A 287 17.49 -29.19 2.00
CA ALA A 287 17.46 -30.56 2.46
C ALA A 287 18.90 -31.05 2.30
N THR A 288 19.62 -31.16 3.41
CA THR A 288 21.00 -31.61 3.47
C THR A 288 21.13 -32.75 2.48
N ALA A 289 21.94 -32.54 1.44
CA ALA A 289 22.35 -33.58 0.54
C ALA A 289 22.61 -34.81 1.42
N VAL A 290 21.76 -35.82 1.27
CA VAL A 290 21.99 -37.11 1.93
C VAL A 290 23.34 -37.54 1.40
N ASP A 291 24.37 -37.47 2.25
CA ASP A 291 25.68 -38.00 1.93
C ASP A 291 25.45 -39.40 1.38
N PRO A 292 25.91 -39.72 0.15
CA PRO A 292 25.75 -41.05 -0.39
C PRO A 292 26.39 -42.02 0.60
N VAL A 293 25.56 -42.92 1.14
CA VAL A 293 26.02 -44.03 2.00
C VAL A 293 27.19 -44.71 1.27
N PRO A 294 28.39 -44.76 1.87
CA PRO A 294 29.53 -45.39 1.21
C PRO A 294 29.18 -46.87 0.95
N PRO A 295 29.51 -47.41 -0.24
CA PRO A 295 29.26 -48.80 -0.54
C PRO A 295 30.03 -49.68 0.46
N ALA A 296 29.32 -50.67 1.00
CA ALA A 296 29.83 -51.67 1.95
C ALA A 296 30.87 -52.61 1.31
#